data_AF-A0A0T1UKE1-F1
#
_entry.id   AF-A0A0T1UKE1-F1
#
_cell.length_a   1.000
_cell.length_b   1.000
_cell.length_c   1.000
_cell.angle_alpha   90.00
_cell.angle_beta   90.00
_cell.angle_gamma   90.00
#
_symmetry.space_group_name_H-M   'P 1'
#
loop_
_entity.id
_entity.type
_entity.pdbx_description
1 polymer ?
#
loop_
_entity_poly.entity_id
_entity_poly.type
_entity_poly.pdbx_seq_one_letter_code
_entity_poly.pdbx_strand_id
1 'polypeptide(L)'
;MPAAALKPKPLPTQSTAKRSVQLDLPYVPVEKRPLPPGRPRDWYVTHNRRLKAMRLAIALLDLGVYMPNQARNEKIRSTAELIGVHAPSDTTCHMVRALLRYSR
;
A
#
# COMPACT_ATOMS: atom_id res chain seq x y z
N MET A 1 -34.15 34.30 -22.22
CA MET A 1 -32.71 34.17 -21.96
C MET A 1 -32.50 33.03 -20.96
N PRO A 2 -31.96 31.85 -21.31
CA PRO A 2 -31.54 30.86 -20.31
C PRO A 2 -30.02 30.93 -20.11
N ALA A 3 -29.62 31.10 -18.86
CA ALA A 3 -28.23 31.06 -18.41
C ALA A 3 -27.70 29.62 -18.49
N ALA A 4 -26.64 29.41 -19.29
CA ALA A 4 -25.96 28.14 -19.40
C ALA A 4 -25.18 27.84 -18.11
N ALA A 5 -25.57 26.77 -17.41
CA ALA A 5 -24.86 26.26 -16.25
C ALA A 5 -23.47 25.73 -16.67
N LEU A 6 -22.41 26.42 -16.25
CA LEU A 6 -21.03 26.00 -16.44
C LEU A 6 -20.75 24.77 -15.58
N LYS A 7 -20.40 23.65 -16.23
CA LYS A 7 -19.98 22.42 -15.55
C LYS A 7 -18.65 22.68 -14.82
N PRO A 8 -18.47 22.20 -13.58
CA PRO A 8 -17.25 22.42 -12.83
C PRO A 8 -16.06 21.74 -13.51
N LYS A 9 -14.97 22.50 -13.67
CA LYS A 9 -13.70 22.04 -14.23
C LYS A 9 -13.13 20.95 -13.30
N PRO A 10 -12.79 19.74 -13.80
CA PRO A 10 -12.20 18.72 -12.95
C PRO A 10 -10.85 19.21 -12.41
N LEU A 11 -10.60 18.89 -11.14
CA LEU A 11 -9.35 19.17 -10.46
C LEU A 11 -8.19 18.51 -11.24
N PRO A 12 -6.99 19.13 -11.25
CA PRO A 12 -5.87 18.75 -12.15
C PRO A 12 -5.33 17.32 -11.98
N THR A 13 -5.85 16.55 -11.02
CA THR A 13 -5.42 15.17 -10.72
C THR A 13 -6.52 14.13 -10.97
N GLN A 14 -7.66 14.50 -11.56
CA GLN A 14 -8.67 13.52 -11.96
C GLN A 14 -8.39 13.04 -13.37
N SER A 15 -8.17 11.73 -13.53
CA SER A 15 -8.07 11.08 -14.83
C SER A 15 -9.26 11.48 -15.70
N THR A 16 -8.99 12.10 -16.85
CA THR A 16 -10.01 12.53 -17.82
C THR A 16 -10.68 11.35 -18.52
N ALA A 17 -10.20 10.13 -18.29
CA ALA A 17 -10.81 8.92 -18.80
C ALA A 17 -12.11 8.63 -18.07
N LYS A 18 -13.22 8.56 -18.80
CA LYS A 18 -14.53 8.07 -18.29
C LYS A 18 -14.52 6.58 -17.88
N ARG A 19 -13.35 5.94 -17.81
CA ARG A 19 -13.15 4.56 -17.36
C ARG A 19 -12.41 4.61 -16.04
N SER A 20 -12.94 3.93 -15.03
CA SER A 20 -12.21 3.69 -13.79
C SER A 20 -10.84 3.11 -14.11
N VAL A 21 -9.78 3.71 -13.60
CA VAL A 21 -8.44 3.11 -13.71
C VAL A 21 -8.48 1.84 -12.87
N GLN A 22 -7.86 0.75 -13.34
CA GLN A 22 -7.89 -0.53 -12.60
C GLN A 22 -7.36 -0.44 -11.16
N LEU A 23 -6.55 0.59 -10.88
CA LEU A 23 -6.02 0.91 -9.55
C LEU A 23 -7.05 1.61 -8.63
N ASP A 24 -8.10 2.21 -9.18
CA ASP A 24 -9.16 2.88 -8.41
C ASP A 24 -10.24 1.89 -7.92
N LEU A 25 -10.23 0.65 -8.44
CA LEU A 25 -11.13 -0.40 -8.02
C LEU A 25 -10.69 -0.98 -6.67
N PRO A 26 -11.63 -1.45 -5.83
CA PRO A 26 -11.28 -2.11 -4.59
C PRO A 26 -10.35 -3.30 -4.86
N TYR A 27 -9.16 -3.26 -4.27
CA TYR A 27 -8.15 -4.29 -4.46
C TYR A 27 -8.63 -5.63 -3.90
N VAL A 28 -8.78 -6.63 -4.76
CA VAL A 28 -9.09 -8.01 -4.36
C VAL A 28 -7.77 -8.75 -4.09
N PRO A 29 -7.56 -9.31 -2.89
CA PRO A 29 -6.35 -10.06 -2.59
C PRO A 29 -6.15 -11.26 -3.53
N VAL A 30 -4.94 -11.41 -4.06
CA VAL A 30 -4.57 -12.60 -4.86
C VAL A 30 -4.70 -13.87 -4.02
N GLU A 31 -5.22 -14.93 -4.65
CA GLU A 31 -5.32 -16.25 -4.04
C GLU A 31 -3.93 -16.75 -3.60
N LYS A 32 -3.80 -17.11 -2.33
CA LYS A 32 -2.51 -17.52 -1.76
C LYS A 32 -2.20 -18.95 -2.18
N ARG A 33 -1.16 -19.11 -3.01
CA ARG A 33 -0.55 -20.42 -3.23
C ARG A 33 0.22 -20.87 -1.98
N PRO A 34 0.19 -22.18 -1.66
CA PRO A 34 0.97 -22.71 -0.55
C PRO A 34 2.47 -22.49 -0.80
N LEU A 35 3.21 -22.21 0.27
CA LEU A 35 4.67 -22.09 0.19
C LEU A 35 5.29 -23.48 -0.05
N PRO A 36 6.40 -23.57 -0.80
CA PRO A 36 7.03 -24.86 -1.10
C PRO A 36 7.50 -25.53 0.19
N PRO A 37 7.30 -26.85 0.38
CA PRO A 37 7.79 -27.58 1.55
C PRO A 37 9.33 -27.74 1.52
N GLY A 38 9.92 -28.11 2.66
CA GLY A 38 11.34 -28.49 2.75
C GLY A 38 12.35 -27.34 2.81
N ARG A 39 11.91 -26.09 2.98
CA ARG A 39 12.82 -24.95 3.16
C ARG A 39 13.18 -24.77 4.64
N PRO A 40 14.34 -24.16 4.96
CA PRO A 40 14.65 -23.75 6.33
C PRO A 40 13.60 -22.77 6.88
N ARG A 41 13.36 -22.79 8.20
CA ARG A 41 12.40 -21.91 8.88
C ARG A 41 12.59 -20.43 8.50
N ASP A 42 13.83 -19.97 8.47
CA ASP A 42 14.17 -18.56 8.21
C ASP A 42 13.76 -18.10 6.80
N TRP A 43 13.73 -19.02 5.83
CA TRP A 43 13.24 -18.72 4.49
C TRP A 43 11.76 -18.31 4.53
N TYR A 44 10.92 -19.09 5.22
CA TYR A 44 9.50 -18.79 5.37
C TYR A 44 9.26 -17.51 6.18
N VAL A 45 10.02 -17.30 7.25
CA VAL A 45 9.94 -16.08 8.07
C VAL A 45 10.27 -14.86 7.22
N THR A 46 11.36 -14.91 6.45
CA THR A 46 11.79 -13.81 5.57
C THR A 46 10.75 -13.55 4.48
N HIS A 47 10.23 -14.59 3.84
CA HIS A 47 9.19 -14.47 2.82
C HIS A 47 7.92 -13.83 3.39
N ASN A 48 7.44 -14.29 4.54
CA ASN A 48 6.24 -13.75 5.18
C ASN A 48 6.46 -12.31 5.68
N ARG A 49 7.68 -11.95 6.14
CA ARG A 49 8.04 -10.57 6.47
C ARG A 49 8.01 -9.67 5.22
N ARG A 50 8.46 -10.16 4.06
CA ARG A 50 8.37 -9.43 2.78
C ARG A 50 6.92 -9.19 2.38
N LEU A 51 6.08 -10.22 2.42
CA LEU A 51 4.64 -10.09 2.13
C LEU A 51 3.96 -9.10 3.08
N LYS A 52 4.27 -9.16 4.38
CA LYS A 52 3.75 -8.21 5.37
C LYS A 52 4.20 -6.78 5.05
N ALA A 53 5.49 -6.58 4.74
CA ALA A 53 6.03 -5.27 4.40
C ALA A 53 5.40 -4.66 3.14
N MET A 54 5.19 -5.47 2.09
CA MET A 54 4.52 -5.02 0.87
C MET A 54 3.08 -4.57 1.11
N ARG A 55 2.30 -5.35 1.88
CA ARG A 55 0.92 -4.97 2.23
C ARG A 55 0.87 -3.64 2.97
N LEU A 56 1.77 -3.44 3.93
CA LEU A 56 1.87 -2.19 4.68
C LEU A 56 2.33 -1.03 3.81
N ALA A 57 3.27 -1.25 2.90
CA ALA A 57 3.73 -0.21 1.97
C ALA A 57 2.61 0.27 1.05
N ILE A 58 1.81 -0.66 0.49
CA ILE A 58 0.63 -0.31 -0.33
C ILE A 58 -0.36 0.51 0.50
N ALA A 59 -0.75 0.02 1.68
CA ALA A 59 -1.69 0.74 2.55
C ALA A 59 -1.19 2.14 2.95
N LEU A 60 0.11 2.28 3.19
CA LEU A 60 0.72 3.58 3.48
C LEU A 60 0.64 4.54 2.27
N LEU A 61 0.90 4.04 1.07
CA LEU A 61 0.77 4.84 -0.16
C LEU A 61 -0.68 5.29 -0.37
N ASP A 62 -1.66 4.40 -0.15
CA ASP A 62 -3.08 4.70 -0.26
C ASP A 62 -3.53 5.75 0.78
N LEU A 63 -2.89 5.77 1.95
CA LEU A 63 -3.09 6.77 3.01
C LEU A 63 -2.27 8.06 2.80
N GLY A 64 -1.58 8.21 1.67
CA GLY A 64 -0.81 9.41 1.33
C GLY A 64 0.56 9.52 2.01
N VAL A 65 1.15 8.39 2.43
CA VAL A 65 2.52 8.31 2.96
C VAL A 65 3.45 7.89 1.83
N TYR A 66 4.08 8.87 1.20
CA TYR A 66 4.91 8.66 0.01
C TYR A 66 6.39 8.48 0.33
N MET A 67 6.86 9.06 1.43
CA MET A 67 8.28 9.13 1.74
C MET A 67 8.66 8.28 2.97
N PRO A 68 9.87 7.69 2.99
CA PRO A 68 10.34 6.88 4.11
C PRO A 68 10.38 7.62 5.46
N ASN A 69 10.61 8.93 5.44
CA ASN A 69 10.65 9.78 6.64
C ASN A 69 9.26 10.01 7.27
N GLN A 70 8.19 9.89 6.47
CA GLN A 70 6.80 9.95 6.93
C GLN A 70 6.36 8.62 7.58
N ALA A 71 6.98 7.50 7.20
CA ALA A 71 6.67 6.15 7.69
C ALA A 71 7.44 5.81 8.98
N ARG A 72 7.19 6.53 10.09
CA ARG A 72 7.75 6.19 11.42
C ARG A 72 7.18 4.87 11.97
N ASN A 73 7.86 4.24 12.94
CA ASN A 73 7.49 2.91 13.42
C ASN A 73 6.06 2.89 13.97
N GLU A 74 5.68 3.94 14.69
CA GLU A 74 4.35 4.15 15.26
C GLU A 74 3.30 4.21 14.16
N LYS A 75 3.58 4.95 13.07
CA LYS A 75 2.68 5.06 11.93
C LYS A 75 2.53 3.74 11.17
N ILE A 76 3.63 3.00 10.98
CA ILE A 76 3.55 1.68 10.34
C ILE A 76 2.74 0.69 11.20
N ARG A 77 2.92 0.72 12.53
CA ARG A 77 2.19 -0.15 13.46
C ARG A 77 0.70 0.21 13.52
N SER A 78 0.35 1.50 13.57
CA SER A 78 -1.05 1.94 13.53
C SER A 78 -1.73 1.64 12.19
N THR A 79 -1.01 1.76 11.07
CA THR A 79 -1.52 1.30 9.77
C THR A 79 -1.74 -0.21 9.75
N ALA A 80 -0.88 -1.01 10.41
CA ALA A 80 -1.08 -2.45 10.54
C ALA A 80 -2.38 -2.78 11.29
N GLU A 81 -2.65 -2.07 12.40
CA GLU A 81 -3.91 -2.19 13.15
C GLU A 81 -5.12 -1.83 12.28
N LEU A 82 -5.04 -0.72 11.53
CA LEU A 82 -6.10 -0.26 10.63
C LEU A 82 -6.49 -1.30 9.58
N ILE A 83 -5.52 -2.02 9.01
CA ILE A 83 -5.76 -3.06 8.00
C ILE A 83 -5.92 -4.46 8.59
N GLY A 84 -6.03 -4.59 9.92
CA GLY A 84 -6.23 -5.87 10.61
C GLY A 84 -5.03 -6.83 10.54
N VAL A 85 -3.81 -6.32 10.38
CA VAL A 85 -2.58 -7.10 10.34
C VAL A 85 -1.86 -7.01 11.68
N HIS A 86 -1.45 -8.16 12.23
CA HIS A 86 -0.66 -8.20 13.47
C HIS A 86 0.62 -7.35 13.38
N ALA A 87 0.93 -6.66 14.49
CA ALA A 87 2.00 -5.67 14.59
C ALA A 87 3.32 -6.13 13.92
N PRO A 88 3.94 -5.27 13.10
CA PRO A 88 5.22 -5.55 12.46
C PRO A 88 6.39 -5.43 13.45
N SER A 89 7.41 -6.26 13.25
CA SER A 89 8.71 -6.12 13.91
C SER A 89 9.48 -4.92 13.37
N ASP A 90 10.50 -4.45 14.09
CA ASP A 90 11.35 -3.34 13.63
C ASP A 90 12.08 -3.66 12.33
N THR A 91 12.49 -4.91 12.12
CA THR A 91 13.02 -5.38 10.83
C THR A 91 11.99 -5.20 9.72
N THR A 92 10.72 -5.52 9.97
CA THR A 92 9.64 -5.33 8.99
C THR A 92 9.39 -3.84 8.73
N CYS A 93 9.41 -2.99 9.76
CA CYS A 93 9.31 -1.54 9.59
C CYS A 93 10.43 -0.97 8.72
N HIS A 94 11.67 -1.46 8.89
CA HIS A 94 12.78 -1.11 8.01
C HIS A 94 12.50 -1.53 6.55
N MET A 95 11.98 -2.73 6.33
CA MET A 95 11.64 -3.21 4.98
C MET A 95 10.57 -2.34 4.32
N VAL A 96 9.54 -1.92 5.08
CA VAL A 96 8.51 -0.98 4.59
C VAL A 96 9.16 0.33 4.12
N ARG A 97 10.03 0.94 4.92
CA ARG A 97 10.75 2.16 4.52
C ARG A 97 11.63 1.95 3.31
N ALA A 98 12.26 0.79 3.18
CA ALA A 98 13.08 0.47 2.01
C ALA A 98 12.23 0.41 0.73
N LEU A 99 11.01 -0.12 0.79
CA LEU A 99 10.08 -0.13 -0.34
C LEU A 99 9.67 1.29 -0.76
N LEU A 100 9.45 2.20 0.20
CA LEU A 100 9.11 3.61 -0.08
C LEU A 100 10.29 4.43 -0.63
N ARG A 101 11.53 3.90 -0.60
CA ARG A 101 12.72 4.61 -1.12
C ARG A 101 12.83 4.59 -2.66
N TYR A 102 11.97 3.86 -3.36
CA TYR A 102 12.01 3.73 -4.82
C TYR A 102 11.60 5.02 -5.57
N SER A 103 11.34 6.13 -4.86
CA SER A 103 11.14 7.47 -5.43
C SER A 103 12.44 8.15 -5.87
N ARG A 104 13.33 7.41 -6.54
CA ARG A 104 14.59 7.96 -7.04
C ARG A 104 14.94 7.48 -8.44
#